data_AF-A0A562PE26-F1
#
_entry.id   AF-A0A562PE26-F1
#
_cell.length_a   1.000
_cell.length_b   1.000
_cell.length_c   1.000
_cell.angle_alpha   90.00
_cell.angle_beta   90.00
_cell.angle_gamma   90.00
#
_symmetry.space_group_name_H-M   'P 1'
#
loop_
_entity.id
_entity.type
_entity.pdbx_description
1 polymer ?
#
loop_
_entity_poly.entity_id
_entity_poly.type
_entity_poly.pdbx_seq_one_letter_code
_entity_poly.pdbx_strand_id
1 'polypeptide(L)' 'MATNQNPVAQSLRTLTRRFDDTCANINEFQRRQTNGEPTDPNEFVRLLQEQSVTHTVMNAQFNLLQKPLKTVLNETR' A
#
# COMPACT_ATOMS: atom_id res chain seq x y z
N MET A 1 -5.47 -25.04 -18.00
CA MET A 1 -6.08 -24.00 -17.15
C MET A 1 -5.22 -22.76 -17.25
N ALA A 2 -5.60 -21.78 -18.07
CA ALA A 2 -4.83 -20.54 -18.18
C ALA A 2 -5.00 -19.77 -16.87
N THR A 3 -3.95 -19.72 -16.05
CA THR A 3 -3.93 -18.95 -14.81
C THR A 3 -4.05 -17.50 -15.21
N ASN A 4 -5.27 -16.96 -15.18
CA ASN A 4 -5.57 -15.58 -15.51
C ASN A 4 -5.10 -14.69 -14.34
N GLN A 5 -3.78 -14.66 -14.13
CA GLN A 5 -3.14 -13.83 -13.13
C GLN A 5 -3.07 -12.42 -13.70
N ASN A 6 -4.13 -11.64 -13.47
CA ASN A 6 -4.11 -10.23 -13.80
C ASN A 6 -2.91 -9.60 -13.04
N PRO A 7 -1.86 -9.15 -13.76
CA PRO A 7 -0.61 -8.72 -13.15
C PRO A 7 -0.80 -7.47 -12.27
N VAL A 8 -1.82 -6.67 -12.57
CA VAL A 8 -2.19 -5.50 -11.76
C VAL A 8 -2.87 -5.94 -10.46
N ALA A 9 -3.80 -6.90 -10.53
CA ALA A 9 -4.44 -7.44 -9.33
C ALA A 9 -3.43 -8.13 -8.39
N GLN A 10 -2.41 -8.79 -8.96
CA GLN A 10 -1.32 -9.37 -8.18
C GLN A 10 -0.43 -8.30 -7.55
N SER A 11 -0.07 -7.26 -8.31
CA SER A 11 0.70 -6.12 -7.79
C SER A 11 -0.02 -5.38 -6.67
N LEU A 12 -1.34 -5.15 -6.82
CA LEU A 12 -2.18 -4.56 -5.78
C LEU A 12 -2.21 -5.42 -4.52
N ARG A 13 -2.36 -6.75 -4.63
CA ARG A 13 -2.31 -7.65 -3.47
C ARG A 13 -0.98 -7.58 -2.73
N THR A 14 0.13 -7.51 -3.46
CA THR A 14 1.46 -7.36 -2.86
C THR A 14 1.59 -6.02 -2.13
N LEU A 15 1.10 -4.92 -2.73
CA LEU A 15 1.11 -3.60 -2.10
C LEU A 15 0.21 -3.54 -0.86
N THR A 16 -0.99 -4.14 -0.91
CA THR A 16 -1.89 -4.24 0.24
C THR A 16 -1.24 -4.99 1.39
N ARG A 17 -0.64 -6.16 1.14
CA ARG A 17 0.07 -6.92 2.19
C ARG A 17 1.18 -6.07 2.82
N ARG A 18 2.00 -5.41 2.00
CA ARG A 18 3.06 -4.54 2.50
C ARG A 18 2.53 -3.38 3.34
N PHE A 19 1.40 -2.80 2.96
CA PHE A 19 0.73 -1.75 3.73
C PHE A 19 0.24 -2.26 5.08
N ASP A 20 -0.39 -3.44 5.10
CA ASP A 20 -0.88 -4.08 6.34
C ASP A 20 0.29 -4.43 7.27
N ASP A 21 1.37 -4.98 6.73
CA ASP A 21 2.60 -5.31 7.48
C ASP A 21 3.21 -4.03 8.09
N THR A 22 3.26 -2.94 7.32
CA THR A 22 3.77 -1.65 7.82
C THR A 22 2.89 -1.09 8.94
N CYS A 23 1.56 -1.20 8.82
CA CYS A 23 0.64 -0.82 9.89
C CYS A 23 0.83 -1.67 11.15
N ALA A 24 1.02 -2.98 11.00
CA ALA A 24 1.30 -3.87 12.12
C ALA A 24 2.61 -3.48 12.85
N ASN A 25 3.66 -3.14 12.11
CA ASN A 25 4.94 -2.69 12.67
C ASN A 25 4.80 -1.35 13.42
N ILE A 26 3.98 -0.42 12.92
CA ILE A 26 3.67 0.83 13.62
C ILE A 26 2.96 0.56 14.94
N ASN A 27 1.96 -0.32 14.94
CA ASN A 27 1.23 -0.69 16.15
C ASN A 27 2.15 -1.39 17.16
N GLU A 28 3.06 -2.25 16.71
CA GLU A 28 4.04 -2.89 17.59
C GLU A 28 5.04 -1.87 18.15
N PHE A 29 5.49 -0.90 17.36
CA PHE A 29 6.31 0.22 17.84
C PHE A 29 5.60 0.97 18.98
N GLN A 30 4.33 1.32 18.79
CA GLN A 30 3.52 2.01 19.81
C GLN A 30 3.34 1.15 21.07
N ARG A 31 3.15 -0.17 20.90
CA ARG A 31 3.06 -1.10 22.03
C ARG A 31 4.36 -1.15 22.83
N ARG A 32 5.50 -1.29 22.15
CA ARG A 32 6.83 -1.27 22.78
C ARG A 32 7.08 0.04 23.54
N GLN A 33 6.73 1.18 22.94
CA GLN A 33 6.83 2.49 23.57
C GLN A 33 5.94 2.59 24.83
N THR A 34 4.71 2.07 24.76
CA THR A 34 3.77 2.05 25.91
C THR A 34 4.26 1.14 27.04
N ASN A 35 4.96 0.05 26.69
CA ASN A 35 5.57 -0.87 27.65
C ASN A 35 6.86 -0.32 28.28
N GLY A 36 7.34 0.86 27.85
CA GLY A 36 8.58 1.47 28.34
C GLY A 36 9.85 0.88 27.74
N GLU A 37 9.74 0.13 26.62
CA GLU A 37 10.91 -0.38 25.91
C GLU A 37 11.65 0.77 25.19
N PRO A 38 12.99 0.72 25.11
CA PRO A 38 13.76 1.69 24.36
C PRO A 38 13.51 1.52 22.85
N THR A 39 12.67 2.38 22.29
CA THR A 39 12.37 2.45 20.86
C THR A 39 13.09 3.62 20.19
N ASP A 40 13.68 3.40 19.01
CA ASP A 40 14.35 4.44 18.21
C ASP A 40 13.32 5.32 17.49
N PRO A 41 13.26 6.64 17.76
CA PRO A 41 12.35 7.55 17.05
C PRO A 41 12.53 7.54 15.52
N ASN A 42 13.74 7.25 15.01
CA ASN A 42 13.98 7.16 13.58
C ASN A 42 13.30 5.94 12.94
N GLU A 43 13.11 4.86 13.70
CA GLU A 43 12.38 3.68 13.26
C GLU A 43 10.93 4.06 12.93
N PHE A 44 10.28 4.84 13.79
CA PHE A 44 8.92 5.31 13.57
C PHE A 44 8.79 6.20 12.34
N VAL A 45 9.70 7.16 12.16
CA VAL A 45 9.70 8.04 10.97
C VAL A 45 9.85 7.20 9.69
N ARG A 46 10.71 6.19 9.71
CA ARG A 46 10.90 5.28 8.56
C ARG A 46 9.64 4.48 8.26
N LEU A 47 8.97 3.95 9.29
CA LEU A 47 7.72 3.21 9.14
C LEU A 47 6.60 4.10 8.56
N LEU A 48 6.49 5.35 9.02
CA LEU A 48 5.53 6.32 8.46
C LEU A 48 5.84 6.65 7.00
N GLN A 49 7.12 6.81 6.65
CA GLN A 49 7.53 7.07 5.28
C GLN A 49 7.21 5.89 4.37
N GLU A 50 7.45 4.66 4.82
CA GLU A 50 7.09 3.44 4.08
C GLU A 50 5.58 3.30 3.87
N GLN A 51 4.78 3.60 4.90
CA GLN A 51 3.33 3.61 4.80
C GLN A 51 2.83 4.62 3.76
N SER A 52 3.35 5.85 3.81
CA SER A 52 2.98 6.95 2.90
C SER A 52 3.33 6.65 1.43
N VAL A 53 4.54 6.15 1.19
CA VAL A 53 4.99 5.77 -0.16
C VAL A 53 4.14 4.61 -0.70
N THR A 54 3.89 3.58 0.11
CA THR A 54 3.08 2.42 -0.31
C THR A 54 1.65 2.85 -0.67
N HIS A 55 1.04 3.70 0.14
CA HIS A 55 -0.29 4.26 -0.14
C HIS A 55 -0.31 5.10 -1.44
N THR A 56 0.71 5.92 -1.66
CA THR A 56 0.84 6.73 -2.88
C THR A 56 0.94 5.85 -4.13
N VAL A 57 1.71 4.77 -4.06
CA VAL A 57 1.84 3.80 -5.16
C VAL A 57 0.52 3.09 -5.41
N MET A 58 -0.21 2.68 -4.37
CA MET A 58 -1.54 2.06 -4.52
C MET A 58 -2.52 3.01 -5.23
N ASN A 59 -2.56 4.28 -4.85
CA ASN A 59 -3.39 5.28 -5.51
C ASN A 59 -2.98 5.52 -6.97
N ALA A 60 -1.67 5.54 -7.26
CA ALA A 60 -1.19 5.66 -8.64
C ALA A 60 -1.63 4.47 -9.50
N GLN A 61 -1.54 3.24 -8.99
CA GLN A 61 -2.02 2.03 -9.67
C GLN A 61 -3.53 2.06 -9.92
N PHE A 62 -4.31 2.52 -8.94
CA PHE A 62 -5.75 2.70 -9.10
C PHE A 62 -6.08 3.73 -10.19
N ASN A 63 -5.40 4.88 -10.19
CA ASN A 63 -5.61 5.92 -11.20
C ASN A 63 -5.23 5.44 -12.62
N LEU A 64 -4.18 4.64 -12.76
CA LEU A 64 -3.80 4.02 -14.03
C LEU A 64 -4.88 3.09 -14.57
N LEU A 65 -5.57 2.34 -13.71
CA LEU A 65 -6.71 1.50 -14.09
C LEU A 65 -7.96 2.31 -14.44
N GLN A 66 -8.17 3.46 -13.80
CA GLN A 66 -9.34 4.31 -14.06
C GLN A 66 -9.26 5.04 -15.41
N LYS A 67 -8.05 5.41 -15.88
CA LYS A 67 -7.84 6.11 -17.16
C LYS A 67 -8.48 5.41 -18.36
N PRO A 68 -8.18 4.12 -18.67
CA PRO A 68 -8.77 3.44 -19.82
C PRO A 68 -10.28 3.26 -19.68
N LEU A 69 -10.80 3.03 -18.47
CA LEU A 69 -12.26 2.97 -18.24
C LEU A 69 -12.94 4.29 -18.63
N LYS A 70 -12.37 5.43 -18.24
CA LYS A 70 -12.87 6.76 -18.63
C LYS A 70 -12.76 7.02 -20.12
N THR A 71 -11.68 6.58 -20.75
CA THR A 71 -11.50 6.72 -22.22
C THR A 71 -12.55 5.92 -22.97
N VAL A 72 -12.74 4.63 -22.64
CA VAL A 72 -13.77 3.80 -23.26
C VAL A 72 -15.16 4.43 -23.09
N LEU A 73 -15.54 4.84 -21.87
CA LEU A 73 -16.83 5.47 -21.60
C LEU A 73 -17.06 6.79 -22.39
N ASN A 74 -16.02 7.53 -22.72
CA ASN A 74 -16.11 8.75 -23.52
C ASN A 74 -16.13 8.49 -25.03
N GLU A 75 -15.53 7.40 -25.50
CA GLU A 75 -15.53 7.02 -26.92
C GLU A 75 -16.85 6.35 -27.36
N THR A 76 -17.61 5.77 -26.42
CA THR A 76 -18.93 5.17 -26.71
C THR A 76 -20.09 6.17 -26.79
N ARG A 77 -19.82 7.48 -26.78
CA ARG A 77 -20.83 8.55 -26.76
C ARG A 77 -20.74 9.42 -28.00
#